data_AF-A0A965HHR0-F1
#
_entry.id   AF-A0A965HHR0-F1
#
_cell.length_a   1.000
_cell.length_b   1.000
_cell.length_c   1.000
_cell.angle_alpha   90.00
_cell.angle_beta   90.00
_cell.angle_gamma   90.00
#
_symmetry.space_group_name_H-M   'P 1'
#
loop_
_entity.id
_entity.type
_entity.pdbx_description
1 polymer ?
#
loop_
_entity_poly.entity_id
_entity_poly.type
_entity_poly.pdbx_seq_one_letter_code
_entity_poly.pdbx_strand_id
1 'polypeptide(L)'
;GAILGMGESEDDRLKMLEVLCGFDPAPESVPINCLMPQEGTPLANQKPVDVFELVRLIATTRIALPRARVRLSAGRTILTREAQALCFFAGANSIFFGDKLLTAPNPEESDDRALLRTLGLAQAA
;
A
#
# COMPACT_ATOMS: atom_id res chain seq x y z
N GLY A 1 8.61 -1.29 -5.81
CA GLY A 1 7.46 -0.89 -4.96
C GLY A 1 7.35 0.62 -4.97
N ALA A 2 6.33 1.18 -4.32
CA ALA A 2 6.03 2.60 -4.35
C ALA A 2 5.94 3.23 -2.95
N ILE A 3 6.22 4.53 -2.85
CA ILE A 3 5.84 5.40 -1.74
C ILE A 3 5.10 6.58 -2.36
N LEU A 4 3.81 6.75 -2.03
CA LEU A 4 3.00 7.86 -2.52
C LEU A 4 3.12 9.06 -1.57
N GLY A 5 3.07 10.27 -2.12
CA GLY A 5 3.06 11.52 -1.36
C GLY A 5 4.44 12.13 -1.13
N MET A 6 5.48 11.66 -1.82
CA MET A 6 6.81 12.27 -1.79
C MET A 6 6.90 13.57 -2.60
N GLY A 7 5.86 13.88 -3.38
CA GLY A 7 5.83 15.00 -4.33
C GLY A 7 5.91 14.53 -5.78
N GLU A 8 5.75 13.23 -6.01
CA GLU A 8 5.72 12.60 -7.32
C GLU A 8 4.44 12.95 -8.09
N SER A 9 4.55 13.03 -9.41
CA SER A 9 3.41 13.16 -10.33
C SER A 9 2.77 11.80 -10.64
N GLU A 10 1.59 11.81 -11.28
CA GLU A 10 0.97 10.58 -11.78
C GLU A 10 1.89 9.84 -12.78
N ASP A 11 2.57 10.59 -13.66
CA ASP A 11 3.52 10.04 -14.63
C ASP A 11 4.70 9.33 -13.95
N ASP A 12 5.20 9.85 -12.82
CA ASP A 12 6.29 9.22 -12.07
C ASP A 12 5.85 7.86 -11.49
N ARG A 13 4.59 7.76 -11.04
CA ARG A 13 4.00 6.51 -10.55
C ARG A 13 3.84 5.50 -11.68
N LEU A 14 3.44 5.94 -12.86
CA LEU A 14 3.30 5.06 -14.04
C LEU A 14 4.66 4.59 -14.56
N LYS A 15 5.67 5.46 -14.63
CA LYS A 15 7.05 5.08 -14.98
C LYS A 15 7.61 4.04 -14.01
N MET A 16 7.34 4.20 -12.71
CA MET A 16 7.73 3.19 -11.73
C MET A 16 7.09 1.83 -12.02
N LEU A 17 5.80 1.78 -12.37
CA LEU A 17 5.15 0.53 -12.78
C LEU A 17 5.72 -0.03 -14.08
N GLU A 18 6.01 0.81 -15.07
CA GLU A 18 6.65 0.40 -16.32
C GLU A 18 7.99 -0.31 -16.06
N VAL A 19 8.83 0.27 -15.17
CA VAL A 19 10.08 -0.37 -14.76
C VAL A 19 9.82 -1.73 -14.10
N LEU A 20 8.84 -1.83 -13.19
CA LEU A 20 8.52 -3.10 -12.53
C LEU A 20 8.03 -4.17 -13.51
N CYS A 21 7.28 -3.79 -14.53
CA CYS A 21 6.79 -4.69 -15.58
C CYS A 21 7.91 -5.20 -16.50
N GLY A 22 9.03 -4.47 -16.60
CA GLY A 22 10.18 -4.86 -17.40
C GLY A 22 11.11 -5.90 -16.76
N PHE A 23 10.90 -6.29 -15.50
CA PHE A 23 11.74 -7.27 -14.83
C PHE A 23 11.46 -8.71 -15.28
N ASP A 24 12.53 -9.49 -15.46
CA ASP A 24 12.49 -10.94 -15.69
C ASP A 24 13.44 -11.66 -14.71
N PRO A 25 12.92 -12.44 -13.75
CA PRO A 25 11.50 -12.72 -13.51
C PRO A 25 10.75 -11.50 -12.94
N ALA A 26 9.44 -11.45 -13.21
CA ALA A 26 8.55 -10.46 -12.60
C ALA A 26 8.63 -10.51 -11.06
N PRO A 27 8.52 -9.36 -10.37
CA PRO A 27 8.65 -9.31 -8.91
C PRO A 27 7.53 -10.10 -8.22
N GLU A 28 7.91 -10.90 -7.22
CA GLU A 28 6.94 -11.69 -6.45
C GLU A 28 6.05 -10.83 -5.54
N SER A 29 6.55 -9.67 -5.10
CA SER A 29 5.84 -8.77 -4.21
C SER A 29 6.12 -7.32 -4.57
N VAL A 30 5.06 -6.52 -4.65
CA VAL A 30 5.12 -5.08 -4.92
C VAL A 30 4.50 -4.34 -3.74
N PRO A 31 5.32 -3.81 -2.81
CA PRO A 31 4.79 -3.00 -1.72
C PRO A 31 4.40 -1.61 -2.22
N ILE A 32 3.23 -1.15 -1.79
CA ILE A 32 2.71 0.20 -1.98
C ILE A 32 2.54 0.82 -0.59
N ASN A 33 3.27 1.90 -0.34
CA ASN A 33 3.28 2.63 0.92
C ASN A 33 2.69 4.03 0.73
N CYS A 34 2.05 4.57 1.76
CA CYS A 34 1.83 6.00 1.86
C CYS A 34 2.98 6.63 2.65
N LEU A 35 3.45 7.79 2.21
CA LEU A 35 4.35 8.61 3.00
C LEU A 35 3.68 8.92 4.34
N MET A 36 4.41 8.66 5.43
CA MET A 36 4.05 9.10 6.77
C MET A 36 5.01 10.23 7.14
N PRO A 37 4.61 11.51 6.98
CA PRO A 37 5.48 12.64 7.29
C PRO A 37 5.99 12.55 8.73
N GLN A 38 7.30 12.69 8.90
CA GLN A 38 7.95 12.67 10.21
C GLN A 38 8.59 14.02 10.47
N GLU A 39 8.38 14.56 11.67
CA GLU A 39 8.99 15.81 12.10
C GLU A 39 10.53 15.73 11.97
N GLY A 40 11.15 16.81 11.52
CA GLY A 40 12.60 16.86 11.28
C GLY A 40 13.07 16.26 9.94
N THR A 41 12.19 15.66 9.15
CA THR A 41 12.53 15.22 7.78
C THR A 41 12.20 16.30 6.73
N PRO A 42 12.89 16.31 5.57
CA PRO A 42 12.56 17.25 4.48
C PRO A 42 11.10 17.16 3.98
N LEU A 43 10.44 16.03 4.22
CA LEU A 43 9.08 15.75 3.78
C LEU A 43 8.04 15.90 4.91
N ALA A 44 8.41 16.50 6.05
CA ALA A 44 7.53 16.65 7.22
C ALA A 44 6.22 17.40 6.92
N ASN A 45 6.24 18.32 5.95
CA ASN A 45 5.10 19.18 5.61
C ASN A 45 4.31 18.68 4.39
N GLN A 46 4.57 17.46 3.91
CA GLN A 46 3.81 16.91 2.79
C GLN A 46 2.36 16.65 3.17
N LYS A 47 1.46 16.86 2.21
CA LYS A 47 0.03 16.59 2.40
C LYS A 47 -0.21 15.08 2.48
N PRO A 48 -1.21 14.63 3.25
CA PRO A 48 -1.66 13.23 3.20
C PRO A 48 -2.03 12.83 1.77
N VAL A 49 -1.71 11.58 1.43
CA VAL A 49 -2.06 10.98 0.14
C VAL A 49 -3.58 10.85 0.04
N ASP A 50 -4.16 11.25 -1.08
CA ASP A 50 -5.57 11.03 -1.36
C ASP A 50 -5.86 9.53 -1.47
N VAL A 51 -6.91 9.07 -0.79
CA VAL A 51 -7.24 7.64 -0.72
C VAL A 51 -7.56 7.07 -2.10
N PHE A 52 -8.18 7.83 -2.99
CA PHE A 52 -8.52 7.36 -4.33
C PHE A 52 -7.28 7.27 -5.22
N GLU A 53 -6.27 8.12 -5.00
CA GLU A 53 -4.97 7.96 -5.65
C GLU A 53 -4.27 6.67 -5.23
N LEU A 54 -4.28 6.35 -3.93
CA LEU A 54 -3.74 5.09 -3.42
C LEU A 54 -4.47 3.88 -4.01
N VAL A 55 -5.80 3.88 -3.93
CA VAL A 55 -6.67 2.81 -4.45
C VAL A 55 -6.46 2.64 -5.95
N ARG A 56 -6.37 3.73 -6.71
CA ARG A 56 -6.09 3.71 -8.15
C ARG A 56 -4.74 3.07 -8.44
N LEU A 57 -3.67 3.45 -7.72
CA LEU A 57 -2.37 2.85 -7.94
C LEU A 57 -2.36 1.35 -7.60
N ILE A 58 -3.03 0.94 -6.53
CA ILE A 58 -3.17 -0.48 -6.16
C ILE A 58 -3.88 -1.26 -7.27
N ALA A 59 -4.99 -0.72 -7.79
CA ALA A 59 -5.72 -1.34 -8.90
C ALA A 59 -4.87 -1.46 -10.17
N THR A 60 -4.20 -0.37 -10.56
CA THR A 60 -3.30 -0.37 -11.72
C THR A 60 -2.15 -1.36 -11.53
N THR A 61 -1.57 -1.44 -10.32
CA THR A 61 -0.49 -2.39 -10.00
C THR A 61 -0.98 -3.83 -10.12
N ARG A 62 -2.18 -4.14 -9.60
CA ARG A 62 -2.78 -5.47 -9.72
C ARG A 62 -2.99 -5.87 -11.18
N ILE A 63 -3.48 -4.95 -12.01
CA ILE A 63 -3.71 -5.21 -13.44
C ILE A 63 -2.39 -5.43 -14.17
N ALA A 64 -1.39 -4.58 -13.92
CA ALA A 64 -0.10 -4.63 -14.59
C ALA A 64 0.74 -5.86 -14.18
N LEU A 65 0.67 -6.26 -12.90
CA LEU A 65 1.45 -7.35 -12.32
C LEU A 65 0.53 -8.40 -11.67
N PRO A 66 -0.25 -9.15 -12.47
CA PRO A 66 -1.37 -9.97 -11.97
C PRO A 66 -0.93 -11.08 -11.01
N ARG A 67 0.30 -11.58 -11.14
CA ARG A 67 0.85 -12.65 -10.29
C ARG A 67 1.56 -12.14 -9.04
N ALA A 68 1.89 -10.85 -8.96
CA ALA A 68 2.60 -10.29 -7.82
C ALA A 68 1.67 -10.17 -6.60
N ARG A 69 2.24 -10.31 -5.41
CA ARG A 69 1.58 -9.89 -4.17
C ARG A 69 1.62 -8.36 -4.09
N VAL A 70 0.48 -7.71 -4.20
CA VAL A 70 0.39 -6.25 -4.04
C VAL A 70 0.19 -5.99 -2.55
N ARG A 71 1.21 -5.42 -1.90
CA ARG A 71 1.24 -5.27 -0.44
C ARG A 71 0.89 -3.86 -0.02
N LEU A 72 -0.27 -3.67 0.61
CA LEU A 72 -0.60 -2.44 1.32
C LEU A 72 0.26 -2.39 2.59
N SER A 73 1.23 -1.48 2.62
CA SER A 73 2.36 -1.52 3.56
C SER A 73 2.31 -0.38 4.58
N ALA A 74 3.30 0.52 4.59
CA ALA A 74 3.34 1.64 5.52
C ALA A 74 2.24 2.68 5.25
N GLY A 75 1.77 3.34 6.32
CA GLY A 75 0.70 4.33 6.26
C GLY A 75 -0.71 3.76 6.41
N ARG A 76 -0.89 2.48 6.78
CA ARG A 76 -2.23 1.94 7.05
C ARG A 76 -2.93 2.57 8.25
N THR A 77 -2.16 3.02 9.24
CA THR A 77 -2.69 3.66 10.46
C THR A 77 -3.39 5.00 10.20
N ILE A 78 -3.11 5.66 9.07
CA ILE A 78 -3.77 6.90 8.66
C ILE A 78 -5.01 6.64 7.79
N LEU A 79 -5.28 5.39 7.41
CA LEU A 79 -6.42 5.02 6.58
C LEU A 79 -7.59 4.57 7.44
N THR A 80 -8.79 5.01 7.08
CA THR A 80 -10.02 4.47 7.67
C THR A 80 -10.18 2.98 7.33
N ARG A 81 -11.05 2.31 8.08
CA ARG A 81 -11.39 0.91 7.83
C ARG A 81 -11.93 0.69 6.41
N GLU A 82 -12.77 1.60 5.94
CA GLU A 82 -13.37 1.61 4.60
C GLU A 82 -12.31 1.86 3.52
N ALA A 83 -11.36 2.75 3.77
CA ALA A 83 -10.24 3.01 2.87
C ALA A 83 -9.35 1.76 2.69
N GLN A 84 -9.05 1.06 3.79
CA GLN A 84 -8.31 -0.19 3.73
C GLN A 84 -9.11 -1.28 2.99
N ALA A 85 -10.42 -1.38 3.23
CA ALA A 85 -11.29 -2.29 2.49
C ALA A 85 -11.28 -2.03 0.97
N LEU A 86 -11.35 -0.77 0.56
CA LEU A 86 -11.23 -0.38 -0.85
C LEU A 86 -9.88 -0.80 -1.45
N CYS A 87 -8.79 -0.68 -0.69
CA CYS A 87 -7.47 -1.13 -1.13
C CYS A 87 -7.42 -2.66 -1.35
N PHE A 88 -8.04 -3.45 -0.46
CA PHE A 88 -8.15 -4.90 -0.66
C PHE A 88 -8.97 -5.24 -1.90
N PHE A 89 -10.14 -4.62 -2.07
CA PHE A 89 -10.98 -4.85 -3.25
C PHE A 89 -10.35 -4.37 -4.55
N ALA A 90 -9.49 -3.35 -4.51
CA ALA A 90 -8.72 -2.89 -5.66
C ALA A 90 -7.62 -3.89 -6.09
N GLY A 91 -7.19 -4.78 -5.20
CA GLY A 91 -6.25 -5.85 -5.55
C GLY A 91 -5.07 -6.01 -4.60
N ALA A 92 -4.99 -5.25 -3.50
CA ALA A 92 -4.04 -5.55 -2.44
C ALA A 92 -4.39 -6.91 -1.80
N ASN A 93 -3.38 -7.76 -1.62
CA ASN A 93 -3.54 -9.11 -1.06
C ASN A 93 -2.43 -9.48 -0.08
N SER A 94 -1.73 -8.47 0.44
CA SER A 94 -0.68 -8.63 1.44
C SER A 94 -0.63 -7.37 2.31
N ILE A 95 -0.33 -7.54 3.59
CA ILE A 95 -0.11 -6.47 4.57
C ILE A 95 1.03 -6.86 5.51
N PHE A 96 1.62 -5.89 6.21
CA PHE A 96 2.45 -6.19 7.38
C PHE A 96 1.57 -6.43 8.60
N PHE A 97 1.90 -7.47 9.37
CA PHE A 97 1.20 -7.91 10.57
C PHE A 97 2.06 -7.66 11.81
N GLY A 98 1.46 -7.18 12.90
CA GLY A 98 2.13 -6.87 14.16
C GLY A 98 2.13 -5.37 14.48
N ASP A 99 2.53 -5.00 15.69
CA ASP A 99 2.23 -3.67 16.27
C ASP A 99 3.10 -2.52 15.73
N LYS A 100 4.20 -2.83 15.05
CA LYS A 100 5.13 -1.85 14.50
C LYS A 100 5.74 -2.29 13.17
N LEU A 101 6.06 -1.31 12.34
CA LEU A 101 6.95 -1.48 11.20
C LEU A 101 8.41 -1.34 11.68
N LEU A 102 9.26 -0.72 10.88
CA LEU A 102 10.65 -0.45 11.27
C LEU A 102 10.75 0.61 12.36
N THR A 103 10.06 1.74 12.19
CA THR A 103 10.10 2.89 13.11
C THR A 103 8.73 3.55 13.33
N ALA A 104 7.69 3.07 12.65
CA ALA A 104 6.36 3.66 12.65
C ALA A 104 5.31 2.67 13.19
N PRO A 105 4.20 3.18 13.78
CA PRO A 105 3.10 2.33 14.23
C PRO A 105 2.45 1.62 13.04
N ASN A 106 1.94 0.41 13.30
CA ASN A 106 1.15 -0.40 12.38
C ASN A 106 -0.22 -0.66 13.02
N PRO A 107 -1.29 -0.97 12.26
CA PRO A 107 -2.54 -1.42 12.87
C PRO A 107 -2.31 -2.63 13.78
N GLU A 108 -3.07 -2.70 14.87
CA GLU A 108 -3.00 -3.85 15.77
C GLU A 108 -3.45 -5.13 15.05
N GLU A 109 -2.88 -6.25 15.48
CA GLU A 109 -3.23 -7.56 14.94
C GLU A 109 -4.73 -7.87 15.03
N SER A 110 -5.34 -7.48 16.15
CA SER A 110 -6.76 -7.62 16.46
C SER A 110 -7.64 -6.93 15.40
N ASP A 111 -7.30 -5.68 15.06
CA ASP A 111 -8.00 -4.85 14.09
C ASP A 111 -7.88 -5.42 12.68
N ASP A 112 -6.68 -5.85 12.30
CA ASP A 112 -6.42 -6.48 11.00
C ASP A 112 -7.25 -7.75 10.84
N ARG A 113 -7.26 -8.61 11.86
CA ARG A 113 -8.08 -9.83 11.86
C ARG A 113 -9.56 -9.50 11.80
N ALA A 114 -10.03 -8.49 12.52
CA ALA A 114 -11.43 -8.09 12.51
C ALA A 114 -11.87 -7.55 11.14
N LEU A 115 -11.03 -6.73 10.50
CA LEU A 115 -11.28 -6.21 9.16
C LEU A 115 -11.31 -7.35 8.12
N LEU A 116 -10.28 -8.20 8.09
CA LEU A 116 -10.22 -9.32 7.13
C LEU A 116 -11.44 -10.24 7.27
N ARG A 117 -11.86 -10.56 8.51
CA ARG A 117 -13.10 -11.32 8.77
C ARG A 117 -14.34 -10.60 8.24
N THR A 118 -14.46 -9.28 8.45
CA THR A 118 -15.59 -8.49 7.93
C THR A 118 -15.67 -8.60 6.41
N LEU A 119 -14.52 -8.51 5.73
CA LEU A 119 -14.45 -8.52 4.27
C LEU A 119 -14.55 -9.93 3.66
N GLY A 120 -14.66 -10.98 4.49
CA GLY A 120 -14.64 -12.37 4.03
C GLY A 120 -13.28 -12.81 3.47
N LEU A 121 -12.19 -12.12 3.84
CA LEU A 121 -10.84 -12.41 3.38
C LEU A 121 -10.16 -13.34 4.39
N ALA A 122 -9.61 -14.44 3.89
CA ALA A 122 -8.86 -15.39 4.69
C ALA A 122 -7.35 -15.16 4.56
N GLN A 123 -6.62 -15.47 5.62
CA GLN A 123 -5.17 -15.65 5.52
C GLN A 123 -4.93 -16.86 4.62
N ALA A 124 -4.06 -16.70 3.61
CA ALA A 124 -3.60 -17.86 2.84
C ALA A 124 -2.89 -18.82 3.81
N ALA A 125 -3.26 -20.10 3.73
CA ALA A 125 -2.63 -21.18 4.50
C ALA A 125 -1.17 -21.37 4.10
#